data_AF-A0A8S3TU09-F1
#
_entry.id   AF-A0A8S3TU09-F1
#
_cell.length_a   1.000
_cell.length_b   1.000
_cell.length_c   1.000
_cell.angle_alpha   90.00
_cell.angle_beta   90.00
_cell.angle_gamma   90.00
#
_symmetry.space_group_name_H-M   'P 1'
#
loop_
_entity.id
_entity.type
_entity.pdbx_description
1 polymer ?
#
loop_
_entity_poly.entity_id
_entity_poly.type
_entity_poly.pdbx_seq_one_letter_code
_entity_poly.pdbx_strand_id
1 'polypeptide(L)'
;MMSNLANIARPQIETLYQLNSPFCWSAVRIGWYGSMRLGLLNIGNLAMIYLFHLCTTDEYIVLASLLTTVVSLTIEGLATTDFMLYLALGTGVGSSLGMAMSRAIMSRITPDNKQGSVFAGVAVPEIVFSLVSSLGANAIYDATVSIYRGLTFFIMAGYGFIGIILCLILIWGQKGYKMSKDTTRITIHVAENDKHVVNGYQIQDQSYENSHHF
;
A
#
# COMPACT_ATOMS: atom_id res chain seq x y z
N MET A 1 -3.74 -0.58 2.92
CA MET A 1 -4.91 -0.44 3.82
C MET A 1 -5.86 0.68 3.37
N MET A 2 -5.40 1.92 3.15
CA MET A 2 -6.29 3.02 2.71
C MET A 2 -6.98 2.78 1.35
N SER A 3 -6.31 2.15 0.37
CA SER A 3 -6.96 1.79 -0.91
C SER A 3 -8.10 0.78 -0.77
N ASN A 4 -8.09 -0.06 0.29
CA ASN A 4 -9.15 -1.02 0.54
C ASN A 4 -10.43 -0.35 1.02
N LEU A 5 -10.31 0.64 1.92
CA LEU A 5 -11.44 1.41 2.43
C LEU A 5 -12.22 2.09 1.31
N ALA A 6 -11.50 2.63 0.32
CA ALA A 6 -12.12 3.19 -0.87
C ALA A 6 -12.82 2.11 -1.70
N ASN A 7 -12.19 0.95 -1.91
CA ASN A 7 -12.76 -0.13 -2.72
C ASN A 7 -14.03 -0.76 -2.14
N ILE A 8 -14.19 -0.79 -0.81
CA ILE A 8 -15.37 -1.36 -0.14
C ILE A 8 -16.60 -0.44 -0.28
N ALA A 9 -16.43 0.87 -0.10
CA ALA A 9 -17.53 1.84 -0.21
C ALA A 9 -17.89 2.18 -1.66
N ARG A 10 -16.92 2.05 -2.58
CA ARG A 10 -17.06 2.45 -3.99
C ARG A 10 -18.23 1.81 -4.75
N PRO A 11 -18.53 0.49 -4.68
CA PRO A 11 -19.68 -0.10 -5.37
C PRO A 11 -21.03 0.50 -4.95
N GLN A 12 -21.15 0.94 -3.68
CA GLN A 12 -22.38 1.53 -3.15
C GLN A 12 -22.61 2.89 -3.81
N ILE A 13 -21.57 3.73 -3.84
CA ILE A 13 -21.62 5.05 -4.49
C ILE A 13 -21.77 4.90 -6.00
N GLU A 14 -21.05 3.98 -6.65
CA GLU A 14 -21.16 3.69 -8.09
C GLU A 14 -22.60 3.31 -8.46
N THR A 15 -23.27 2.48 -7.63
CA THR A 15 -24.66 2.09 -7.88
C THR A 15 -25.59 3.30 -7.84
N LEU A 16 -25.46 4.17 -6.82
CA LEU A 16 -26.24 5.41 -6.75
C LEU A 16 -25.89 6.38 -7.89
N TYR A 17 -24.63 6.40 -8.35
CA TYR A 17 -24.16 7.24 -9.44
C TYR A 17 -24.71 6.78 -10.80
N GLN A 18 -24.72 5.47 -11.05
CA GLN A 18 -25.23 4.84 -12.28
C GLN A 18 -26.76 4.88 -12.39
N LEU A 19 -27.46 4.86 -11.25
CA LEU A 19 -28.91 4.94 -11.20
C LEU A 19 -29.45 6.36 -11.46
N ASN A 20 -28.62 7.38 -11.22
CA ASN A 20 -28.98 8.78 -11.44
C ASN A 20 -28.77 9.17 -12.93
N SER A 21 -29.46 10.23 -13.39
CA SER A 21 -29.20 10.84 -14.70
C SER A 21 -27.72 11.26 -14.77
N PRO A 22 -26.99 11.17 -15.91
CA PRO A 22 -27.42 10.83 -17.28
C PRO A 22 -27.35 9.34 -17.68
N PHE A 23 -26.87 8.45 -16.81
CA PHE A 23 -26.64 7.05 -17.15
C PHE A 23 -27.92 6.22 -17.11
N CYS A 24 -28.76 6.40 -16.09
CA CYS A 24 -30.04 5.71 -15.92
C CYS A 24 -29.95 4.20 -16.24
N TRP A 25 -28.91 3.54 -15.71
CA TRP A 25 -28.68 2.12 -16.02
C TRP A 25 -29.75 1.23 -15.38
N SER A 26 -30.14 0.17 -16.10
CA SER A 26 -31.01 -0.86 -15.53
C SER A 26 -30.24 -1.71 -14.50
N ALA A 27 -30.95 -2.24 -13.50
CA ALA A 27 -30.36 -3.10 -12.47
C ALA A 27 -29.56 -4.29 -13.05
N VAL A 28 -29.98 -4.81 -14.21
CA VAL A 28 -29.27 -5.89 -14.93
C VAL A 28 -27.89 -5.42 -15.42
N ARG A 29 -27.79 -4.21 -15.96
CA ARG A 29 -26.51 -3.65 -16.45
C ARG A 29 -25.54 -3.37 -15.29
N ILE A 30 -26.06 -2.86 -14.17
CA ILE A 30 -25.30 -2.64 -12.94
C ILE A 30 -24.74 -3.97 -12.42
N GLY A 31 -25.55 -5.05 -12.43
CA GLY A 31 -25.12 -6.38 -12.02
C GLY A 31 -23.98 -6.95 -12.88
N TRP A 32 -24.07 -6.81 -14.21
CA TRP A 32 -22.99 -7.21 -15.11
C TRP A 32 -21.72 -6.37 -14.90
N TYR A 33 -21.86 -5.06 -14.75
CA TYR A 33 -20.74 -4.16 -14.46
C TYR A 33 -20.02 -4.53 -13.16
N GLY A 34 -20.76 -4.76 -12.08
CA GLY A 34 -20.19 -5.19 -10.78
C GLY A 34 -19.49 -6.54 -10.88
N SER A 35 -20.03 -7.48 -11.65
CA SER A 35 -19.42 -8.79 -11.89
C SER A 35 -18.11 -8.67 -12.68
N MET A 36 -18.11 -7.86 -13.75
CA MET A 36 -16.90 -7.55 -14.53
C MET A 36 -15.85 -6.88 -13.64
N ARG A 37 -16.25 -5.95 -12.77
CA ARG A 37 -15.35 -5.30 -11.82
C ARG A 37 -14.64 -6.30 -10.93
N LEU A 38 -15.41 -7.16 -10.27
CA LEU A 38 -14.83 -8.18 -9.38
C LEU A 38 -13.92 -9.14 -10.16
N GLY A 39 -14.33 -9.59 -11.34
CA GLY A 39 -13.51 -10.45 -12.19
C GLY A 39 -12.20 -9.78 -12.59
N LEU A 40 -12.26 -8.54 -13.09
CA LEU A 40 -11.11 -7.79 -13.58
C LEU A 40 -10.15 -7.43 -12.45
N LEU A 41 -10.67 -7.06 -11.28
CA LEU A 41 -9.84 -6.84 -10.09
C LEU A 41 -9.14 -8.13 -9.68
N ASN A 42 -9.86 -9.25 -9.51
CA ASN A 42 -9.23 -10.50 -9.06
C ASN A 42 -8.17 -11.01 -10.05
N ILE A 43 -8.52 -11.14 -11.33
CA ILE A 43 -7.60 -11.64 -12.36
C ILE A 43 -6.46 -10.64 -12.60
N GLY A 44 -6.80 -9.36 -12.71
CA GLY A 44 -5.82 -8.30 -12.95
C GLY A 44 -4.82 -8.14 -11.81
N ASN A 45 -5.25 -8.28 -10.56
CA ASN A 45 -4.33 -8.29 -9.41
C ASN A 45 -3.37 -9.50 -9.46
N LEU A 46 -3.86 -10.69 -9.83
CA LEU A 46 -3.01 -11.86 -10.01
C LEU A 46 -1.97 -11.65 -11.13
N ALA A 47 -2.38 -11.07 -12.25
CA ALA A 47 -1.45 -10.75 -13.33
C ALA A 47 -0.42 -9.71 -12.88
N MET A 48 -0.85 -8.70 -12.14
CA MET A 48 -0.03 -7.59 -11.71
C MET A 48 0.95 -7.98 -10.60
N ILE A 49 0.57 -8.87 -9.66
CA ILE A 49 1.52 -9.42 -8.68
C ILE A 49 2.59 -10.28 -9.36
N TYR A 50 2.22 -11.07 -10.37
CA TYR A 50 3.17 -11.84 -11.15
C TYR A 50 4.17 -10.92 -11.86
N LEU A 51 3.69 -9.87 -12.51
CA LEU A 51 4.53 -8.87 -13.19
C LEU A 51 5.46 -8.14 -12.21
N PHE A 52 4.96 -7.75 -11.04
CA PHE A 52 5.76 -7.01 -10.07
C PHE A 52 6.82 -7.86 -9.36
N HIS A 53 6.57 -9.15 -9.14
CA HIS A 53 7.58 -10.06 -8.58
C HIS A 53 8.85 -10.16 -9.44
N LEU A 54 8.76 -9.85 -10.74
CA LEU A 54 9.91 -9.87 -11.66
C LEU A 54 10.75 -8.58 -11.64
N CYS A 55 10.21 -7.45 -11.15
CA CYS A 55 10.82 -6.14 -11.46
C CYS A 55 10.94 -5.14 -10.29
N THR A 56 10.36 -5.36 -9.11
CA THR A 56 10.22 -4.26 -8.13
C THR A 56 10.20 -4.72 -6.67
N THR A 57 10.61 -3.84 -5.74
CA THR A 57 10.52 -4.10 -4.28
C THR A 57 9.10 -3.85 -3.75
N ASP A 58 8.72 -4.61 -2.72
CA ASP A 58 7.37 -4.64 -2.14
C ASP A 58 6.79 -3.25 -1.82
N GLU A 59 7.63 -2.27 -1.47
CA GLU A 59 7.20 -0.93 -1.10
C GLU A 59 6.64 -0.13 -2.29
N TYR A 60 7.27 -0.25 -3.47
CA TYR A 60 6.79 0.44 -4.67
C TYR A 60 5.52 -0.21 -5.23
N ILE A 61 5.30 -1.49 -4.97
CA ILE A 61 4.05 -2.18 -5.33
C ILE A 61 2.88 -1.56 -4.53
N VAL A 62 3.10 -1.28 -3.24
CA VAL A 62 2.11 -0.57 -2.41
C VAL A 62 1.85 0.84 -2.96
N LEU A 63 2.91 1.58 -3.33
CA LEU A 63 2.76 2.92 -3.91
C LEU A 63 1.99 2.89 -5.24
N ALA A 64 2.33 1.95 -6.14
CA ALA A 64 1.64 1.77 -7.41
C ALA A 64 0.16 1.45 -7.20
N SER A 65 -0.18 0.57 -6.25
CA SER A 65 -1.58 0.25 -5.93
C SER A 65 -2.38 1.47 -5.47
N LEU A 66 -1.76 2.37 -4.69
CA LEU A 66 -2.39 3.61 -4.24
C LEU A 66 -2.59 4.58 -5.40
N LEU A 67 -1.59 4.76 -6.26
CA LEU A 67 -1.67 5.62 -7.44
C LEU A 67 -2.76 5.17 -8.40
N THR A 68 -2.76 3.88 -8.75
CA THR A 68 -3.81 3.24 -9.55
C THR A 68 -5.20 3.48 -8.96
N THR A 69 -5.35 3.34 -7.63
CA THR A 69 -6.63 3.60 -6.95
C THR A 69 -7.08 5.06 -7.12
N VAL A 70 -6.17 6.01 -6.90
CA VAL A 70 -6.46 7.45 -7.00
C VAL A 70 -6.80 7.85 -8.44
N VAL A 71 -6.03 7.37 -9.42
CA VAL A 71 -6.29 7.61 -10.84
C VAL A 71 -7.67 7.08 -11.24
N SER A 72 -7.97 5.85 -10.84
CA SER A 72 -9.25 5.19 -11.12
C SER A 72 -10.43 5.96 -10.50
N LEU A 73 -10.33 6.42 -9.25
CA LEU A 73 -11.34 7.26 -8.59
C LEU A 73 -11.50 8.63 -9.27
N THR A 74 -10.40 9.21 -9.74
CA THR A 74 -10.40 10.52 -10.41
C THR A 74 -11.10 10.42 -11.78
N ILE A 75 -10.83 9.36 -12.54
CA ILE A 75 -11.49 9.09 -13.82
C ILE A 75 -12.99 8.87 -13.60
N GLU A 76 -13.37 8.14 -12.56
CA GLU A 76 -14.79 7.94 -12.19
C GLU A 76 -15.48 9.23 -11.79
N GLY A 77 -14.83 10.08 -10.99
CA GLY A 77 -15.37 11.39 -10.62
C GLY A 77 -15.56 12.34 -11.79
N LEU A 78 -14.77 12.18 -12.86
CA LEU A 78 -14.88 12.95 -14.11
C LEU A 78 -15.75 12.26 -15.17
N ALA A 79 -16.30 11.07 -14.88
CA ALA A 79 -16.97 10.25 -15.89
C ALA A 79 -18.31 10.88 -16.31
N THR A 80 -18.37 11.31 -17.57
CA THR A 80 -19.59 11.81 -18.23
C THR A 80 -20.18 10.79 -19.21
N THR A 81 -19.44 9.73 -19.54
CA THR A 81 -19.83 8.69 -20.52
C THR A 81 -19.61 7.29 -19.97
N ASP A 82 -20.37 6.31 -20.47
CA ASP A 82 -20.28 4.91 -20.06
C ASP A 82 -18.86 4.35 -20.26
N PHE A 83 -18.20 4.81 -21.34
CA PHE A 83 -16.84 4.40 -21.68
C PHE A 83 -15.82 4.81 -20.60
N MET A 84 -15.99 5.98 -19.99
CA MET A 84 -15.11 6.44 -18.91
C MET A 84 -15.21 5.55 -17.67
N LEU A 85 -16.38 4.98 -17.37
CA LEU A 85 -16.55 4.02 -16.27
C LEU A 85 -15.80 2.71 -16.56
N TYR A 86 -15.86 2.21 -17.81
CA TYR A 86 -15.07 1.04 -18.22
C TYR A 86 -13.55 1.32 -18.24
N LEU A 87 -13.12 2.55 -18.54
CA LEU A 87 -11.73 2.97 -18.39
C LEU A 87 -11.30 3.05 -16.93
N ALA A 88 -12.17 3.55 -16.03
CA ALA A 88 -11.91 3.60 -14.60
C ALA A 88 -11.69 2.20 -14.03
N LEU A 89 -12.47 1.22 -14.49
CA LEU A 89 -12.29 -0.21 -14.21
C LEU A 89 -10.91 -0.74 -14.62
N GLY A 90 -10.52 -0.50 -15.88
CA GLY A 90 -9.23 -0.95 -16.40
C GLY A 90 -8.04 -0.32 -15.68
N THR A 91 -8.13 0.99 -15.40
CA THR A 91 -7.10 1.72 -14.66
C THR A 91 -7.08 1.42 -13.17
N GLY A 92 -8.14 0.80 -12.62
CA GLY A 92 -8.24 0.39 -11.22
C GLY A 92 -7.60 -0.97 -10.90
N VAL A 93 -7.13 -1.68 -11.92
CA VAL A 93 -6.45 -2.98 -11.77
C VAL A 93 -5.19 -2.82 -10.94
N GLY A 94 -5.08 -3.58 -9.84
CA GLY A 94 -3.97 -3.47 -8.89
C GLY A 94 -4.31 -2.71 -7.60
N SER A 95 -5.49 -2.10 -7.50
CA SER A 95 -5.86 -1.28 -6.34
C SER A 95 -5.92 -2.05 -5.00
N SER A 96 -6.28 -3.33 -5.01
CA SER A 96 -6.32 -4.16 -3.79
C SER A 96 -5.02 -4.91 -3.48
N LEU A 97 -4.01 -4.85 -4.36
CA LEU A 97 -2.67 -5.38 -4.08
C LEU A 97 -2.02 -4.69 -2.87
N GLY A 98 -2.31 -3.40 -2.67
CA GLY A 98 -1.79 -2.63 -1.54
C GLY A 98 -2.14 -3.25 -0.18
N MET A 99 -3.26 -3.98 -0.07
CA MET A 99 -3.58 -4.70 1.16
C MET A 99 -2.68 -5.92 1.34
N ALA A 100 -2.62 -6.80 0.35
CA ALA A 100 -1.83 -8.02 0.39
C ALA A 100 -0.35 -7.72 0.69
N MET A 101 0.19 -6.71 0.02
CA MET A 101 1.58 -6.28 0.22
C MET A 101 1.79 -5.65 1.60
N SER A 102 0.87 -4.82 2.10
CA SER A 102 0.99 -4.27 3.46
C SER A 102 1.02 -5.37 4.53
N ARG A 103 0.24 -6.44 4.34
CA ARG A 103 0.25 -7.61 5.24
C ARG A 103 1.53 -8.43 5.09
N ALA A 104 2.03 -8.60 3.87
CA ALA A 104 3.30 -9.28 3.62
C ALA A 104 4.48 -8.57 4.31
N ILE A 105 4.56 -7.23 4.19
CA ILE A 105 5.59 -6.42 4.87
C ILE A 105 5.46 -6.57 6.39
N MET A 106 4.23 -6.49 6.92
CA MET A 106 3.96 -6.63 8.35
C MET A 106 4.36 -7.99 8.92
N SER A 107 4.13 -9.07 8.18
CA SER A 107 4.61 -10.41 8.55
C SER A 107 6.13 -10.46 8.61
N ARG A 108 6.83 -9.86 7.63
CA ARG A 108 8.31 -9.90 7.58
C ARG A 108 8.99 -9.11 8.70
N ILE A 109 8.37 -8.03 9.20
CA ILE A 109 8.94 -7.20 10.27
C ILE A 109 8.55 -7.67 11.68
N THR A 110 7.58 -8.58 11.79
CA THR A 110 7.06 -9.06 13.08
C THR A 110 7.62 -10.45 13.38
N PRO A 111 8.20 -10.67 14.58
CA PRO A 111 8.67 -11.99 14.97
C PRO A 111 7.52 -13.02 14.98
N ASP A 112 7.83 -14.25 14.58
CA ASP A 112 6.83 -15.30 14.30
C ASP A 112 5.86 -15.55 15.46
N ASN A 113 6.34 -15.40 16.71
CA ASN A 113 5.54 -15.57 17.92
C ASN A 113 4.52 -14.44 18.21
N LYS A 114 4.57 -13.32 17.48
CA LYS A 114 3.68 -12.16 17.67
C LYS A 114 2.90 -11.74 16.42
N GLN A 115 3.11 -12.41 15.29
CA GLN A 115 2.45 -12.08 14.02
C GLN A 115 0.92 -12.03 14.15
N GLY A 116 0.31 -13.05 14.78
CA GLY A 116 -1.14 -13.09 14.97
C GLY A 116 -1.69 -11.91 15.78
N SER A 117 -0.96 -11.47 16.81
CA SER A 117 -1.36 -10.32 17.64
C SER A 117 -1.25 -9.00 16.87
N VAL A 118 -0.20 -8.83 16.06
CA VAL A 118 -0.03 -7.63 15.22
C VAL A 118 -1.09 -7.57 14.13
N PHE A 119 -1.38 -8.69 13.46
CA PHE A 119 -2.46 -8.76 12.48
C PHE A 119 -3.83 -8.46 13.09
N ALA A 120 -4.12 -9.01 14.27
CA ALA A 120 -5.36 -8.71 14.98
C ALA A 120 -5.45 -7.21 15.35
N GLY A 121 -4.37 -6.63 15.87
CA GLY A 121 -4.30 -5.22 16.24
C GLY A 121 -4.56 -4.26 15.07
N VAL A 122 -4.17 -4.64 13.85
CA VAL A 122 -4.41 -3.83 12.64
C VAL A 122 -5.79 -4.10 12.04
N ALA A 123 -6.30 -5.34 12.11
CA ALA A 123 -7.59 -5.71 11.55
C ALA A 123 -8.77 -5.04 12.26
N VAL A 124 -8.72 -4.89 13.58
CA VAL A 124 -9.81 -4.26 14.36
C VAL A 124 -10.12 -2.84 13.87
N PRO A 125 -9.16 -1.89 13.85
CA PRO A 125 -9.42 -0.56 13.32
C PRO A 125 -9.76 -0.59 11.82
N GLU A 126 -9.16 -1.49 11.03
CA GLU A 126 -9.50 -1.65 9.61
C GLU A 126 -11.01 -1.89 9.40
N ILE A 127 -11.57 -2.82 10.17
CA ILE A 127 -12.99 -3.18 10.09
C ILE A 127 -13.87 -2.02 10.55
N VAL A 128 -13.49 -1.34 11.63
CA VAL A 128 -14.22 -0.17 12.15
C VAL A 128 -14.27 0.94 11.09
N PHE A 129 -13.13 1.31 10.50
CA PHE A 129 -13.09 2.31 9.44
C PHE A 129 -13.83 1.86 8.17
N SER A 130 -13.80 0.57 7.85
CA SER A 130 -14.55 0.01 6.73
C SER A 130 -16.06 0.15 6.91
N LEU A 131 -16.56 -0.13 8.12
CA LEU A 131 -17.97 0.07 8.46
C LEU A 131 -18.38 1.54 8.39
N VAL A 132 -17.56 2.43 8.97
CA VAL A 132 -17.82 3.89 8.90
C VAL A 132 -17.80 4.38 7.46
N SER A 133 -16.85 3.92 6.64
CA SER A 133 -16.76 4.26 5.21
C SER A 133 -17.99 3.78 4.45
N SER A 134 -18.41 2.53 4.63
CA SER A 134 -19.57 1.96 3.94
C SER A 134 -20.88 2.62 4.33
N LEU A 135 -21.08 2.92 5.62
CA LEU A 135 -22.30 3.61 6.09
C LEU A 135 -22.29 5.11 5.72
N GLY A 136 -21.14 5.76 5.88
CA GLY A 136 -20.97 7.19 5.63
C GLY A 136 -20.98 7.56 4.15
N ALA A 137 -20.54 6.67 3.26
CA ALA A 137 -20.48 6.90 1.82
C ALA A 137 -21.81 7.34 1.20
N ASN A 138 -22.92 6.71 1.60
CA ASN A 138 -24.24 7.07 1.08
C ASN A 138 -24.70 8.44 1.59
N ALA A 139 -24.45 8.75 2.88
CA ALA A 139 -24.78 10.06 3.45
C ALA A 139 -23.94 11.19 2.84
N ILE A 140 -22.66 10.93 2.57
CA ILE A 140 -21.77 11.88 1.89
C ILE A 140 -22.26 12.10 0.46
N TYR A 141 -22.63 11.04 -0.27
CA TYR A 141 -23.19 11.17 -1.61
C TYR A 141 -24.46 12.02 -1.61
N ASP A 142 -25.42 11.74 -0.72
CA ASP A 142 -26.66 12.51 -0.60
C ASP A 142 -26.41 14.00 -0.30
N ALA A 143 -25.45 14.30 0.58
CA ALA A 143 -25.07 15.69 0.89
C ALA A 143 -24.35 16.40 -0.27
N THR A 144 -23.57 15.67 -1.09
CA THR A 144 -22.69 16.26 -2.13
C THR A 144 -23.27 16.25 -3.54
N VAL A 145 -24.27 15.40 -3.80
CA VAL A 145 -24.91 15.25 -5.12
C VAL A 145 -25.55 16.55 -5.62
N SER A 146 -25.97 17.44 -4.71
CA SER A 146 -26.58 18.73 -5.02
C SER A 146 -25.60 19.75 -5.60
N ILE A 147 -24.30 19.64 -5.27
CA ILE A 147 -23.24 20.54 -5.76
C ILE A 147 -22.62 19.95 -7.02
N TYR A 148 -22.09 18.73 -6.92
CA TYR A 148 -21.47 18.04 -8.04
C TYR A 148 -21.41 16.52 -7.77
N ARG A 149 -21.94 15.72 -8.69
CA ARG A 149 -22.13 14.27 -8.51
C ARG A 149 -20.79 13.51 -8.37
N GLY A 150 -19.75 13.98 -9.03
CA GLY A 150 -18.40 13.40 -8.95
C GLY A 150 -17.62 13.79 -7.68
N LEU A 151 -18.17 14.68 -6.84
CA LEU A 151 -17.45 15.26 -5.71
C LEU A 151 -17.16 14.24 -4.60
N THR A 152 -18.04 13.25 -4.44
CA THR A 152 -17.81 12.11 -3.54
C THR A 152 -16.56 11.32 -3.94
N PHE A 153 -16.36 11.09 -5.24
CA PHE A 153 -15.16 10.41 -5.74
C PHE A 153 -13.89 11.24 -5.53
N PHE A 154 -13.97 12.57 -5.67
CA PHE A 154 -12.85 13.45 -5.33
C PHE A 154 -12.51 13.45 -3.83
N ILE A 155 -13.52 13.41 -2.95
CA ILE A 155 -13.30 13.25 -1.50
C ILE A 155 -12.57 11.92 -1.22
N MET A 156 -13.03 10.82 -1.85
CA MET A 156 -12.36 9.51 -1.72
C MET A 156 -10.93 9.52 -2.27
N ALA A 157 -10.71 10.18 -3.41
CA ALA A 157 -9.39 10.36 -3.98
C ALA A 157 -8.47 11.18 -3.05
N GLY A 158 -9.01 12.20 -2.38
CA GLY A 158 -8.30 12.99 -1.37
C GLY A 158 -7.79 12.14 -0.19
N TYR A 159 -8.61 11.24 0.35
CA TYR A 159 -8.15 10.27 1.34
C TYR A 159 -7.05 9.35 0.79
N GLY A 160 -7.16 8.94 -0.49
CA GLY A 160 -6.12 8.18 -1.18
C GLY A 160 -4.79 8.94 -1.28
N PHE A 161 -4.82 10.24 -1.60
CA PHE A 161 -3.64 11.10 -1.65
C PHE A 161 -2.95 11.23 -0.29
N ILE A 162 -3.70 11.38 0.80
CA ILE A 162 -3.14 11.37 2.16
C ILE A 162 -2.41 10.05 2.41
N GLY A 163 -2.99 8.93 1.97
CA GLY A 163 -2.35 7.62 2.03
C GLY A 163 -1.04 7.53 1.24
N ILE A 164 -0.99 8.14 0.05
CA ILE A 164 0.24 8.23 -0.75
C ILE A 164 1.32 9.02 -0.01
N ILE A 165 0.96 10.19 0.55
CA ILE A 165 1.90 11.04 1.29
C ILE A 165 2.46 10.29 2.49
N LEU A 166 1.61 9.63 3.29
CA LEU A 166 2.05 8.82 4.41
C LEU A 166 2.96 7.67 3.97
N CYS A 167 2.62 7.00 2.86
CA CYS A 167 3.44 5.90 2.33
C CYS A 167 4.82 6.39 1.88
N LEU A 168 4.89 7.56 1.22
CA LEU A 168 6.16 8.19 0.87
C LEU A 168 6.99 8.54 2.11
N ILE A 169 6.38 9.15 3.14
CA ILE A 169 7.07 9.46 4.40
C ILE A 169 7.64 8.18 5.03
N LEU A 170 6.86 7.09 5.06
CA LEU A 170 7.31 5.81 5.60
C LEU A 170 8.47 5.23 4.79
N ILE A 171 8.41 5.25 3.47
CA ILE A 171 9.50 4.77 2.59
C ILE A 171 10.77 5.59 2.84
N TRP A 172 10.64 6.91 2.97
CA TRP A 172 11.76 7.81 3.24
C TRP A 172 12.37 7.55 4.62
N GLY A 173 11.53 7.39 5.65
CA GLY A 173 11.95 7.03 7.00
C GLY A 173 12.64 5.67 7.08
N GLN A 174 12.11 4.66 6.37
CA GLN A 174 12.72 3.32 6.30
C GLN A 174 14.07 3.36 5.60
N LYS A 175 14.21 4.13 4.51
CA LYS A 175 15.49 4.29 3.81
C LYS A 175 16.55 4.94 4.72
N GLY A 176 16.16 5.95 5.51
CA GLY A 176 17.02 6.57 6.51
C GLY A 176 17.42 5.61 7.65
N TYR A 177 16.47 4.81 8.15
CA TYR A 177 16.74 3.83 9.19
C TYR A 177 17.67 2.70 8.72
N LYS A 178 17.44 2.17 7.51
CA LYS A 178 18.27 1.10 6.92
C LYS A 178 19.71 1.57 6.74
N MET A 179 19.90 2.80 6.25
CA MET A 179 21.21 3.43 6.12
C MET A 179 21.92 3.59 7.46
N SER A 180 21.21 4.04 8.51
CA SER A 180 21.78 4.17 9.86
C SER A 180 22.22 2.83 10.46
N LYS A 181 21.45 1.76 10.24
CA LYS A 181 21.78 0.41 10.74
C LYS A 181 22.98 -0.19 10.00
N ASP A 182 23.07 0.01 8.68
CA ASP A 182 24.20 -0.46 7.89
C ASP A 182 25.49 0.29 8.27
N THR A 183 25.42 1.61 8.48
CA THR A 183 26.56 2.39 9.02
C THR A 183 27.02 1.85 10.37
N THR A 184 26.10 1.59 11.31
CA THR A 184 26.44 1.06 12.63
C THR A 184 27.12 -0.31 12.54
N ARG A 185 26.64 -1.20 11.65
CA ARG A 185 27.25 -2.51 11.42
C ARG A 185 28.66 -2.41 10.86
N ILE A 186 28.90 -1.51 9.91
CA ILE A 186 30.23 -1.27 9.35
C ILE A 186 31.18 -0.75 10.43
N THR A 187 30.75 0.19 11.27
CA THR A 187 31.57 0.72 12.37
C THR A 187 31.95 -0.36 13.38
N ILE A 188 31.03 -1.26 13.74
CA ILE A 188 31.32 -2.37 14.66
C ILE A 188 32.32 -3.34 14.03
N HIS A 189 32.15 -3.72 12.76
CA HIS A 189 33.10 -4.60 12.07
C HIS A 189 34.50 -4.00 11.92
N VAL A 190 34.60 -2.70 11.66
CA VAL A 190 35.90 -1.99 11.60
C VAL A 190 36.55 -1.97 12.98
N ALA A 191 35.80 -1.65 14.03
CA ALA A 191 36.32 -1.63 15.40
C ALA A 191 36.75 -3.01 15.91
N GLU A 192 36.10 -4.09 15.45
CA GLU A 192 36.49 -5.47 15.78
C GLU A 192 37.76 -5.88 15.03
N ASN A 193 37.88 -5.54 13.74
CA ASN A 193 39.11 -5.77 12.97
C ASN A 193 40.32 -5.02 13.54
N ASP A 194 40.16 -3.76 13.96
CA ASP A 194 41.27 -2.99 14.57
C ASP A 194 41.78 -3.63 15.86
N LYS A 195 40.90 -4.20 16.68
CA LYS A 195 41.30 -4.95 17.90
C LYS A 195 42.13 -6.18 17.58
N HIS A 196 41.79 -6.90 16.51
CA HIS A 196 42.56 -8.06 16.06
C HIS A 196 43.94 -7.66 15.51
N VAL A 197 44.03 -6.55 14.79
CA VAL A 197 45.31 -6.01 14.33
C VAL A 197 46.18 -5.62 15.53
N VAL A 198 45.67 -4.82 16.47
CA VAL A 198 46.43 -4.40 17.65
C VAL A 198 46.89 -5.59 18.51
N ASN A 199 46.03 -6.59 18.74
CA ASN A 199 46.44 -7.81 19.43
C ASN A 199 47.52 -8.59 18.66
N GLY A 200 47.49 -8.59 17.33
CA GLY A 200 48.53 -9.21 16.51
C GLY A 200 49.91 -8.56 16.71
N TYR A 201 49.97 -7.24 16.80
CA TYR A 201 51.22 -6.51 17.09
C TYR A 201 51.74 -6.82 18.51
N GLN A 202 50.87 -6.87 19.52
CA GLN A 202 51.26 -7.17 20.91
C GLN A 202 51.84 -8.58 21.08
N ILE A 203 51.29 -9.57 20.36
CA ILE A 203 51.80 -10.95 20.39
C ILE A 203 53.17 -11.06 19.70
N GLN A 204 53.39 -10.26 18.65
CA GLN A 204 54.64 -10.26 17.89
C GLN A 204 55.79 -9.58 18.66
N ASP A 205 55.51 -8.50 19.41
CA ASP A 205 56.49 -7.88 20.33
C ASP A 205 56.87 -8.82 21.48
N GLN A 206 55.91 -9.51 22.09
CA GLN A 206 56.18 -10.50 23.14
C GLN A 206 56.99 -11.71 22.65
N SER A 207 56.87 -12.08 21.37
CA SER A 207 57.70 -13.14 20.77
C SER A 207 59.12 -12.66 20.48
N TYR A 208 59.31 -11.39 20.13
CA TYR A 208 60.64 -10.81 19.93
C TYR A 208 61.41 -10.68 21.24
N GLU A 209 60.75 -10.21 22.30
CA GLU A 209 61.36 -10.00 23.62
C GLU A 209 61.79 -11.32 24.30
N ASN A 210 61.05 -12.41 24.10
CA ASN A 210 61.46 -13.74 24.57
C ASN A 210 62.62 -14.37 23.79
N SER A 211 62.88 -13.93 22.55
CA SER A 211 63.95 -14.48 21.72
C SER A 211 65.33 -13.85 21.98
N HIS A 212 65.39 -12.74 22.71
CA HIS A 212 66.63 -12.04 23.09
C HIS A 212 67.13 -12.35 24.52
N HIS A 213 66.42 -13.20 25.26
CA HIS A 213 66.77 -13.61 26.62
C HIS A 213 67.46 -14.99 26.72
N PHE A 214 67.94 -15.55 25.60
CA PHE A 214 68.76 -16.76 25.55
C PHE A 214 70.18 -16.49 25.03
#